data_AF-A0A845ZBS2-F1
#
_entry.id   AF-A0A845ZBS2-F1
#
_cell.length_a   1.000
_cell.length_b   1.000
_cell.length_c   1.000
_cell.angle_alpha   90.00
_cell.angle_beta   90.00
_cell.angle_gamma   90.00
#
_symmetry.space_group_name_H-M   'P 1'
#
loop_
_entity.id
_entity.type
_entity.pdbx_description
1 polymer ?
#
loop_
_entity_poly.entity_id
_entity_poly.type
_entity_poly.pdbx_seq_one_letter_code
_entity_poly.pdbx_strand_id
1 'polypeptide(L)'
;SKEEWIDAPCVEDAFVINLGDMLQIWTKRLFASTPHEVIHRNSGVSRISIPFFIYPNIDSIIEPFGTTQKISSKEIMLKGYASIWETREGAGQAKELF
;
A
#
# COMPACT_ATOMS: atom_id res chain seq x y z
N SER A 1 -19.56 8.12 -3.70
CA SER A 1 -19.00 8.94 -4.80
C SER A 1 -18.22 7.99 -5.69
N LYS A 2 -18.28 8.12 -7.02
CA LYS A 2 -17.42 7.29 -7.89
C LYS A 2 -15.97 7.68 -7.60
N GLU A 3 -15.18 6.71 -7.16
CA GLU A 3 -13.75 6.86 -6.90
C GLU A 3 -13.06 7.09 -8.25
N GLU A 4 -12.56 8.31 -8.45
CA GLU A 4 -11.81 8.69 -9.64
C GLU A 4 -10.33 8.45 -9.38
N TRP A 5 -9.66 7.76 -10.29
CA TRP A 5 -8.21 7.62 -10.28
C TRP A 5 -7.58 8.97 -10.61
N ILE A 6 -6.60 9.38 -9.80
CA ILE A 6 -5.83 10.61 -10.02
C ILE A 6 -4.37 10.27 -10.30
N ASP A 7 -3.74 11.04 -11.19
CA ASP A 7 -2.32 10.92 -11.46
C ASP A 7 -1.51 11.42 -10.25
N ALA A 8 -0.50 10.66 -9.84
CA ALA A 8 0.51 11.11 -8.88
C ALA A 8 1.69 11.76 -9.66
N PRO A 9 1.88 13.09 -9.60
CA PRO A 9 2.91 13.77 -10.38
C PRO A 9 4.32 13.43 -9.87
N CYS A 10 5.26 13.20 -10.79
CA CYS A 10 6.69 13.12 -10.48
C CYS A 10 7.26 14.54 -10.34
N VAL A 11 7.21 15.08 -9.12
CA VAL A 11 7.80 16.39 -8.81
C VAL A 11 9.31 16.21 -8.59
N GLU A 12 10.12 17.10 -9.17
CA GLU A 12 11.58 17.11 -8.99
C GLU A 12 11.93 17.30 -7.49
N ASP A 13 12.97 16.61 -7.03
CA ASP A 13 13.44 16.60 -5.64
C ASP A 13 12.37 16.24 -4.59
N ALA A 14 11.33 15.49 -4.98
CA ALA A 14 10.27 15.06 -4.08
C ALA A 14 10.10 13.54 -4.03
N PHE A 15 9.57 13.06 -2.90
CA PHE A 15 9.11 11.68 -2.73
C PHE A 15 7.59 11.64 -2.74
N VAL A 16 7.04 10.62 -3.41
CA VAL A 16 5.64 10.22 -3.20
C VAL A 16 5.61 9.31 -1.98
N ILE A 17 4.80 9.66 -0.98
CA ILE A 17 4.61 8.87 0.24
C ILE A 17 3.15 8.40 0.27
N ASN A 18 2.95 7.08 0.31
CA ASN A 18 1.66 6.47 0.56
C ASN A 18 1.64 5.76 1.92
N LEU A 19 0.44 5.58 2.47
CA LEU A 19 0.22 4.94 3.77
C LEU A 19 -0.27 3.52 3.54
N GLY A 20 0.28 2.57 4.29
CA GLY A 20 -0.04 1.14 4.16
C GLY A 20 -1.10 0.65 5.16
N ASP A 21 -1.59 -0.57 4.93
CA ASP A 21 -2.67 -1.18 5.70
C ASP A 21 -2.37 -1.29 7.20
N MET A 22 -1.12 -1.56 7.58
CA MET A 22 -0.72 -1.64 8.99
C MET A 22 -0.96 -0.32 9.73
N LEU A 23 -0.65 0.81 9.09
CA LEU A 23 -0.87 2.14 9.66
C LEU A 23 -2.37 2.47 9.72
N GLN A 24 -3.13 2.09 8.70
CA GLN A 24 -4.59 2.20 8.70
C GLN A 24 -5.23 1.39 9.86
N ILE A 25 -4.77 0.16 10.09
CA ILE A 25 -5.24 -0.69 11.19
C ILE A 25 -4.90 -0.06 12.54
N TRP A 26 -3.64 0.33 12.75
CA TRP A 26 -3.18 0.92 14.00
C TRP A 26 -3.93 2.20 14.35
N THR A 27 -4.20 3.05 13.35
CA THR A 27 -4.90 4.32 13.55
C THR A 27 -6.43 4.20 13.52
N LYS A 28 -6.98 2.98 13.48
CA LYS A 28 -8.42 2.73 13.40
C LYS A 28 -9.08 3.51 12.25
N ARG A 29 -8.45 3.45 11.06
CA ARG A 29 -8.87 4.12 9.82
C ARG A 29 -8.89 5.67 9.87
N LEU A 30 -8.18 6.28 10.83
CA LEU A 30 -7.92 7.71 10.75
C LEU A 30 -7.06 8.04 9.52
N PHE A 31 -6.09 7.18 9.21
CA PHE A 31 -5.35 7.22 7.96
C PHE A 31 -5.84 6.13 7.00
N ALA A 32 -5.96 6.49 5.73
CA ALA A 32 -6.41 5.59 4.67
C ALA A 32 -5.21 4.97 3.93
N SER A 33 -5.27 3.66 3.76
CA SER A 33 -4.43 2.92 2.83
C SER A 33 -5.13 2.94 1.47
N THR A 34 -4.68 3.82 0.59
CA THR A 34 -5.36 4.08 -0.69
C THR A 34 -4.89 3.11 -1.77
N PRO A 35 -5.81 2.54 -2.58
CA PRO A 35 -5.44 1.81 -3.78
C PRO A 35 -4.55 2.66 -4.69
N HIS A 36 -3.55 2.05 -5.29
CA HIS A 36 -2.64 2.70 -6.22
C HIS A 36 -2.18 1.71 -7.29
N GLU A 37 -1.99 2.21 -8.51
CA GLU A 37 -1.55 1.41 -9.64
C GLU A 37 -0.45 2.13 -10.43
N VAL A 38 0.36 1.35 -11.11
CA VAL A 38 1.32 1.85 -12.11
C VAL A 38 0.80 1.44 -13.47
N ILE A 39 0.58 2.44 -14.33
CA ILE A 39 0.17 2.23 -15.72
C ILE A 39 1.42 2.27 -16.60
N HIS A 40 1.69 1.16 -17.27
CA HIS A 40 2.73 1.07 -18.28
C HIS A 40 2.20 1.63 -19.60
N ARG A 41 2.60 2.85 -19.97
CA ARG A 41 2.25 3.45 -21.26
C ARG A 41 3.32 3.05 -22.27
N ASN A 42 2.95 2.32 -23.33
CA ASN A 42 3.83 1.89 -24.44
C ASN A 42 4.30 3.09 -25.28
N SER A 43 5.11 3.95 -24.66
CA SER A 43 5.53 5.26 -25.15
C SER A 43 6.98 5.26 -25.64
N GLY A 44 7.66 4.11 -25.61
CA GLY A 44 9.08 3.98 -25.91
C GLY A 44 10.00 4.58 -24.83
N VAL A 45 9.46 5.10 -23.73
CA VAL A 45 10.21 5.69 -22.62
C VAL A 45 10.14 4.79 -21.40
N SER A 46 11.31 4.38 -20.88
CA SER A 46 11.40 3.61 -19.65
C SER A 46 11.12 4.50 -18.43
N ARG A 47 10.25 4.04 -17.54
CA ARG A 47 10.04 4.62 -16.21
C ARG A 47 10.68 3.70 -15.16
N ILE A 48 11.52 4.26 -14.29
CA ILE A 48 12.16 3.55 -13.19
C ILE A 48 11.67 4.14 -11.86
N SER A 49 11.33 3.29 -10.89
CA SER A 49 11.01 3.69 -9.52
C SER A 49 11.69 2.74 -8.54
N ILE A 50 12.20 3.27 -7.43
CA ILE A 50 12.85 2.51 -6.37
C ILE A 50 12.01 2.69 -5.09
N PRO A 51 11.00 1.85 -4.87
CA PRO A 51 10.17 1.98 -3.68
C PRO A 51 10.95 1.53 -2.43
N PHE A 52 10.78 2.28 -1.34
CA PHE A 52 11.28 1.92 -0.02
C PHE A 52 10.10 1.74 0.93
N PHE A 53 10.09 0.63 1.66
CA PHE A 53 8.98 0.28 2.55
C PHE A 53 9.42 0.25 4.01
N ILE A 54 8.65 0.89 4.87
CA ILE A 54 8.86 0.90 6.32
C ILE A 54 7.74 0.08 6.96
N TYR A 55 8.13 -0.91 7.77
CA TYR A 55 7.22 -1.75 8.51
C TYR A 55 7.64 -1.86 9.98
N PRO A 56 6.70 -2.13 10.89
CA PRO A 56 7.02 -2.64 12.22
C PRO A 56 7.85 -3.91 12.14
N ASN A 57 8.60 -4.21 13.20
CA ASN A 57 9.28 -5.50 13.33
C ASN A 57 8.24 -6.64 13.25
N ILE A 58 8.57 -7.75 12.61
CA ILE A 58 7.70 -8.92 12.44
C ILE A 58 7.12 -9.44 13.76
N ASP A 59 7.85 -9.32 14.85
CA ASP A 59 7.44 -9.76 16.19
C ASP A 59 6.63 -8.70 16.96
N SER A 60 6.35 -7.54 16.35
CA SER A 60 5.59 -6.47 16.99
C SER A 60 4.11 -6.82 17.10
N ILE A 61 3.48 -6.36 18.18
CA ILE A 61 2.02 -6.38 18.35
C ILE A 61 1.47 -5.00 17.98
N ILE A 62 0.51 -4.98 17.06
CA ILE A 62 -0.26 -3.79 16.72
C ILE A 62 -1.46 -3.71 17.66
N GLU A 63 -1.57 -2.58 18.36
CA GLU A 63 -2.68 -2.26 19.25
C GLU A 63 -3.42 -1.04 18.69
N PRO A 64 -4.54 -1.23 17.96
CA PRO A 64 -5.28 -0.11 17.37
C PRO A 64 -5.72 0.91 18.42
N PHE A 65 -5.57 2.20 18.11
CA PHE A 65 -5.85 3.29 19.04
C PHE A 65 -7.25 3.20 19.65
N GLY A 66 -7.31 3.35 20.99
CA GLY A 66 -8.56 3.31 21.74
C GLY A 66 -9.23 1.94 21.77
N THR A 67 -8.48 0.86 21.56
CA THR A 67 -8.97 -0.52 21.67
C THR A 67 -8.09 -1.35 22.59
N THR A 68 -8.58 -2.54 22.98
CA THR A 68 -7.81 -3.56 23.69
C THR A 68 -7.34 -4.69 22.77
N GLN A 69 -7.48 -4.51 21.45
CA GLN A 69 -7.11 -5.52 20.48
C GLN A 69 -5.59 -5.63 20.39
N LYS A 70 -5.10 -6.87 20.26
CA LYS A 70 -3.70 -7.18 20.04
C LYS A 70 -3.59 -7.99 18.77
N ILE A 71 -2.94 -7.43 17.76
CA ILE A 71 -2.86 -8.03 16.42
C ILE A 71 -1.39 -8.28 16.09
N SER A 72 -1.05 -9.50 15.70
CA SER A 72 0.32 -9.84 15.30
C SER A 72 0.69 -9.16 13.98
N SER A 73 1.82 -8.44 13.97
CA SER A 73 2.34 -7.83 12.73
C SER A 73 2.63 -8.89 11.66
N LYS A 74 3.20 -10.02 12.08
CA LYS A 74 3.43 -11.18 11.20
C LYS A 74 2.16 -11.67 10.53
N GLU A 75 1.06 -11.78 11.27
CA GLU A 75 -0.21 -12.24 10.70
C GLU A 75 -0.77 -11.24 9.68
N ILE A 76 -0.65 -9.94 9.94
CA ILE A 76 -1.05 -8.90 8.97
C ILE A 76 -0.20 -9.02 7.69
N MET A 77 1.12 -9.18 7.82
CA MET A 77 2.01 -9.34 6.66
C MET A 77 1.69 -10.60 5.85
N LEU A 78 1.45 -11.74 6.50
CA LEU A 78 1.09 -13.00 5.83
C LEU A 78 -0.26 -12.88 5.11
N LYS A 79 -1.25 -12.20 5.70
CA LYS A 79 -2.52 -11.91 5.04
C LYS A 79 -2.32 -11.00 3.82
N GLY A 80 -1.47 -9.98 3.93
CA GLY A 80 -1.08 -9.11 2.82
C GLY A 80 -0.44 -9.91 1.68
N TYR A 81 0.50 -10.79 1.99
CA TYR A 81 1.11 -11.70 1.03
C TYR A 81 0.06 -12.56 0.32
N ALA A 82 -0.81 -13.25 1.05
CA ALA A 82 -1.87 -14.08 0.47
C ALA A 82 -2.83 -13.25 -0.41
N SER A 83 -3.14 -12.01 -0.01
CA SER A 83 -4.01 -11.13 -0.80
C SER A 83 -3.44 -10.78 -2.18
N ILE A 84 -2.11 -10.65 -2.27
CA ILE A 84 -1.43 -10.29 -3.52
C ILE A 84 -1.19 -11.53 -4.37
N TRP A 85 -0.67 -12.60 -3.76
CA TRP A 85 -0.11 -13.73 -4.49
C TRP A 85 -1.07 -14.91 -4.65
N GLU A 86 -2.05 -15.06 -3.76
CA GLU A 86 -2.99 -16.18 -3.80
C GLU A 86 -4.35 -15.75 -4.35
N THR A 87 -4.95 -14.70 -3.78
CA THR A 87 -6.33 -14.28 -4.13
C THR A 87 -6.39 -13.19 -5.21
N ARG A 88 -5.31 -12.42 -5.38
CA ARG A 88 -5.23 -11.25 -6.28
C ARG A 88 -6.23 -10.13 -5.96
N GLU A 89 -6.63 -10.02 -4.69
CA GLU A 89 -7.52 -8.96 -4.19
C GLU A 89 -6.75 -7.81 -3.52
N GLY A 90 -5.41 -7.89 -3.46
CA GLY A 90 -4.55 -6.90 -2.82
C GLY A 90 -4.66 -5.48 -3.43
N ALA A 91 -4.43 -4.47 -2.58
CA ALA A 91 -4.61 -3.05 -2.92
C ALA A 91 -3.53 -2.44 -3.84
N GLY A 92 -2.35 -3.08 -3.93
CA GLY A 92 -1.30 -2.71 -4.88
C GLY A 92 -1.33 -3.64 -6.08
N GLN A 93 -1.66 -3.12 -7.26
CA GLN A 93 -1.69 -3.90 -8.51
C GLN A 93 -0.91 -3.16 -9.60
N ALA A 94 -0.04 -3.87 -10.30
CA ALA A 94 0.48 -3.41 -11.59
C ALA A 94 -0.48 -3.88 -12.68
N LYS A 95 -0.95 -2.96 -13.53
CA LYS A 95 -1.78 -3.28 -14.69
C LYS A 95 -1.05 -2.93 -15.96
N GLU A 96 -0.89 -3.92 -16.83
CA GLU A 96 -0.46 -3.70 -18.21
C GLU A 96 -1.69 -3.26 -19.01
N LEU A 97 -1.66 -2.05 -19.56
CA LEU A 97 -2.65 -1.59 -20.55
C LEU A 97 -2.00 -1.74 -21.92
N PHE A 98 -2.39 -2.80 -22.64
CA PHE A 98 -1.95 -3.07 -24.02
C PHE A 98 -2.59 -2.09 -25.00
#